data_AF-A0A3A1WGX8-F1
#
_entry.id   AF-A0A3A1WGX8-F1
#
_cell.length_a   1.000
_cell.length_b   1.000
_cell.length_c   1.000
_cell.angle_alpha   90.00
_cell.angle_beta   90.00
_cell.angle_gamma   90.00
#
_symmetry.space_group_name_H-M   'P 1'
#
loop_
_entity.id
_entity.type
_entity.pdbx_description
1 polymer ?
#
loop_
_entity_poly.entity_id
_entity_poly.type
_entity_poly.pdbx_seq_one_letter_code
_entity_poly.pdbx_strand_id
1 'polypeptide(L)'
;MGLHVHRAISWIGRAETCGTDDDARFIFLWIAFNAAYADEGEFQTIQPGERAAFADFFGRLIALDDQRRIYGAIWQRFSGPVRLLMENRYVFNPFWQHHNGITGFEDWEE
;
A
#
# COMPACT_ATOMS: atom_id res chain seq x y z
N MET A 1 -18.20 -10.94 -4.15
CA MET A 1 -17.41 -11.01 -2.91
C MET A 1 -16.44 -12.21 -2.81
N GLY A 2 -16.58 -13.33 -3.54
CA GLY A 2 -15.65 -14.48 -3.40
C GLY A 2 -14.36 -14.41 -4.23
N LEU A 3 -14.41 -13.76 -5.40
CA LEU A 3 -13.33 -13.81 -6.38
C LEU A 3 -12.07 -13.05 -5.94
N HIS A 4 -12.23 -11.86 -5.39
CA HIS A 4 -11.14 -11.00 -4.97
C HIS A 4 -10.36 -11.58 -3.77
N VAL A 5 -11.06 -12.16 -2.79
CA VAL A 5 -10.48 -12.92 -1.67
C VAL A 5 -9.72 -14.16 -2.19
N HIS A 6 -10.32 -14.93 -3.11
CA HIS A 6 -9.63 -16.08 -3.69
C HIS A 6 -8.34 -15.69 -4.42
N ARG A 7 -8.37 -14.59 -5.20
CA ARG A 7 -7.17 -14.05 -5.84
C ARG A 7 -6.13 -13.62 -4.82
N ALA A 8 -6.52 -12.90 -3.78
CA ALA A 8 -5.61 -12.47 -2.73
C ALA A 8 -4.91 -13.66 -2.06
N ILE A 9 -5.68 -14.69 -1.66
CA ILE A 9 -5.13 -15.91 -1.04
C ILE A 9 -4.18 -16.66 -2.00
N SER A 10 -4.54 -16.78 -3.28
CA SER A 10 -3.67 -17.42 -4.28
C SER A 10 -2.31 -16.72 -4.40
N TRP A 11 -2.31 -15.38 -4.43
CA TRP A 11 -1.07 -14.60 -4.49
C TRP A 11 -0.27 -14.61 -3.19
N ILE A 12 -0.92 -14.69 -2.02
CA ILE A 12 -0.24 -14.96 -0.75
C ILE A 12 0.48 -16.31 -0.81
N GLY A 13 -0.20 -17.37 -1.27
CA GLY A 13 0.42 -18.68 -1.41
C GLY A 13 1.63 -18.67 -2.35
N ARG A 14 1.58 -17.89 -3.43
CA ARG A 14 2.75 -17.68 -4.31
C ARG A 14 3.89 -16.97 -3.59
N ALA A 15 3.60 -15.92 -2.82
CA ALA A 15 4.60 -15.20 -2.04
C ALA A 15 5.33 -16.10 -1.02
N GLU A 16 4.60 -17.00 -0.37
CA GLU A 16 5.16 -17.95 0.60
C GLU A 16 6.13 -18.96 -0.06
N THR A 17 5.94 -19.26 -1.34
CA THR A 17 6.80 -20.18 -2.11
C THR A 17 8.06 -19.54 -2.70
N CYS A 18 8.27 -18.23 -2.55
CA CYS A 18 9.41 -17.51 -3.14
C CYS A 18 10.77 -17.82 -2.50
N GLY A 19 10.82 -18.50 -1.35
CA GLY A 19 12.08 -18.81 -0.67
C GLY A 19 12.84 -17.52 -0.30
N THR A 20 14.05 -17.36 -0.85
CA THR A 20 14.92 -16.19 -0.62
C THR A 20 14.76 -15.08 -1.66
N ASP A 21 13.84 -15.21 -2.61
CA ASP A 21 13.53 -14.14 -3.57
C ASP A 21 12.56 -13.12 -2.94
N ASP A 22 13.14 -12.18 -2.21
CA ASP A 22 12.40 -11.15 -1.48
C ASP A 22 11.68 -10.16 -2.42
N ASP A 23 12.22 -9.92 -3.61
CA ASP A 23 11.62 -9.02 -4.61
C ASP A 23 10.34 -9.63 -5.18
N ALA A 24 10.40 -10.90 -5.60
CA ALA A 24 9.21 -11.62 -6.06
C ALA A 24 8.18 -11.75 -4.94
N ARG A 25 8.62 -12.06 -3.72
CA ARG A 25 7.74 -12.14 -2.55
C ARG A 25 7.02 -10.82 -2.30
N PHE A 26 7.74 -9.71 -2.36
CA PHE A 26 7.16 -8.38 -2.20
C PHE A 26 6.10 -8.08 -3.27
N ILE A 27 6.41 -8.32 -4.55
CA ILE A 27 5.47 -8.08 -5.65
C ILE A 27 4.22 -8.97 -5.53
N PHE A 28 4.35 -10.25 -5.15
CA PHE A 28 3.17 -11.11 -4.95
C PHE A 28 2.31 -10.68 -3.76
N LEU A 29 2.92 -10.24 -2.66
CA LEU A 29 2.17 -9.65 -1.54
C LEU A 29 1.47 -8.36 -1.95
N TRP A 30 2.10 -7.52 -2.77
CA TRP A 30 1.49 -6.32 -3.32
C TRP A 30 0.27 -6.65 -4.19
N ILE A 31 0.38 -7.65 -5.07
CA ILE A 31 -0.76 -8.10 -5.90
C ILE A 31 -1.87 -8.68 -5.02
N ALA A 32 -1.51 -9.49 -4.02
CA ALA A 32 -2.48 -10.03 -3.08
C ALA A 32 -3.25 -8.94 -2.34
N PHE A 33 -2.54 -7.92 -1.85
CA PHE A 33 -3.12 -6.76 -1.19
C PHE A 33 -4.07 -6.01 -2.12
N ASN A 34 -3.63 -5.69 -3.36
CA ASN A 34 -4.47 -5.01 -4.34
C ASN A 34 -5.70 -5.84 -4.73
N ALA A 35 -5.58 -7.16 -4.78
CA ALA A 35 -6.71 -8.04 -5.03
C ALA A 35 -7.71 -8.01 -3.87
N ALA A 36 -7.27 -7.93 -2.60
CA ALA A 36 -8.16 -7.79 -1.45
C ALA A 36 -8.77 -6.37 -1.34
N TYR A 37 -8.00 -5.35 -1.73
CA TYR A 37 -8.40 -3.95 -1.75
C TYR A 37 -9.46 -3.66 -2.80
N ALA A 38 -9.35 -4.27 -3.99
CA ALA A 38 -10.25 -4.01 -5.11
C ALA A 38 -11.72 -4.18 -4.72
N ASP A 39 -12.46 -3.08 -4.76
CA ASP A 39 -13.92 -3.07 -4.60
C ASP A 39 -14.59 -3.49 -5.93
N GLU A 40 -15.62 -4.33 -5.84
CA GLU A 40 -16.39 -4.79 -7.01
C GLU A 40 -17.10 -3.62 -7.73
N GLY A 41 -17.30 -2.49 -7.03
CA GLY A 41 -17.92 -1.27 -7.59
C GLY A 41 -16.99 -0.30 -8.34
N GLU A 42 -15.66 -0.38 -8.16
CA GLU A 42 -14.72 0.58 -8.77
C GLU A 42 -14.45 0.29 -10.26
N PHE A 43 -14.57 -0.96 -10.71
CA PHE A 43 -14.35 -1.32 -12.11
C PHE A 43 -15.43 -0.79 -13.08
N GLN A 44 -16.58 -0.33 -12.56
CA GLN A 44 -17.70 0.12 -13.39
C GLN A 44 -17.85 1.65 -13.46
N THR A 45 -17.07 2.43 -12.71
CA THR A 45 -17.27 3.88 -12.66
C THR A 45 -15.94 4.62 -12.58
N ILE A 46 -15.59 5.30 -13.67
CA ILE A 46 -14.54 6.32 -13.70
C ILE A 46 -15.01 7.44 -12.78
N GLN A 47 -14.59 7.47 -11.51
CA GLN A 47 -14.97 8.56 -10.61
C GLN A 47 -13.83 9.08 -9.72
N PRO A 48 -13.91 10.36 -9.29
CA PRO A 48 -12.91 11.08 -8.51
C PRO A 48 -12.81 10.63 -7.03
N GLY A 49 -13.19 9.39 -6.74
CA GLY A 49 -13.47 8.87 -5.39
C GLY A 49 -12.39 7.95 -4.82
N GLU A 50 -11.29 7.69 -5.52
CA GLU A 50 -10.25 6.73 -5.09
C GLU A 50 -9.71 7.04 -3.69
N ARG A 51 -9.58 8.32 -3.32
CA ARG A 51 -9.16 8.72 -1.96
C ARG A 51 -10.18 8.34 -0.88
N ALA A 52 -11.47 8.43 -1.20
CA ALA A 52 -12.54 8.08 -0.26
C ALA A 52 -12.67 6.55 -0.12
N ALA A 53 -12.58 5.82 -1.23
CA ALA A 53 -12.55 4.36 -1.22
C ALA A 53 -11.33 3.82 -0.46
N PHE A 54 -10.16 4.44 -0.67
CA PHE A 54 -8.94 4.15 0.08
C PHE A 54 -9.15 4.34 1.59
N ALA A 55 -9.65 5.51 2.00
CA ALA A 55 -9.88 5.80 3.42
C ALA A 55 -10.89 4.84 4.05
N ASP A 56 -11.96 4.50 3.34
CA ASP A 56 -12.99 3.57 3.83
C ASP A 56 -12.46 2.14 3.98
N PHE A 57 -11.69 1.64 3.01
CA PHE A 57 -11.05 0.32 3.10
C PHE A 57 -10.16 0.22 4.35
N PHE A 58 -9.26 1.18 4.55
CA PHE A 58 -8.38 1.18 5.72
C PHE A 58 -9.15 1.42 7.03
N GLY A 59 -10.22 2.22 7.00
CA GLY A 59 -11.12 2.40 8.13
C GLY A 59 -11.75 1.08 8.58
N ARG A 60 -12.30 0.30 7.63
CA ARG A 60 -12.83 -1.04 7.91
C ARG A 60 -11.76 -2.01 8.40
N LEU A 61 -10.57 -1.99 7.79
CA LEU A 61 -9.47 -2.86 8.16
C LEU A 61 -9.03 -2.61 9.62
N ILE A 62 -8.90 -1.36 10.03
CA ILE A 62 -8.55 -0.98 11.41
C ILE A 62 -9.69 -1.32 12.37
N ALA A 63 -10.94 -1.12 11.98
CA ALA A 63 -12.10 -1.47 12.81
C ALA A 63 -12.21 -2.98 13.08
N LEU A 64 -11.68 -3.83 12.19
CA LEU A 64 -11.61 -5.29 12.36
C LEU A 64 -10.33 -5.77 13.08
N ASP A 65 -9.34 -4.89 13.28
CA ASP A 65 -8.07 -5.21 13.96
C ASP A 65 -8.18 -5.02 15.49
N ASP A 66 -9.10 -5.76 16.13
CA ASP A 66 -9.38 -5.68 17.57
C ASP A 66 -8.13 -5.88 18.44
N GLN A 67 -7.20 -6.72 17.96
CA GLN A 67 -5.95 -7.03 18.62
C GLN A 67 -4.82 -6.03 18.31
N ARG A 68 -5.09 -5.00 17.50
CA ARG A 68 -4.13 -3.96 17.11
C ARG A 68 -2.85 -4.53 16.50
N ARG A 69 -2.96 -5.62 15.73
CA ARG A 69 -1.82 -6.31 15.09
C ARG A 69 -1.15 -5.43 14.05
N ILE A 70 -1.93 -4.66 13.28
CA ILE A 70 -1.43 -3.73 12.27
C ILE A 70 -0.67 -2.59 12.96
N TYR A 71 -1.27 -2.03 14.02
CA TYR A 71 -0.62 -1.00 14.82
C TYR A 71 0.71 -1.50 15.41
N GLY A 72 0.72 -2.69 16.03
CA GLY A 72 1.93 -3.28 16.58
C GLY A 72 2.99 -3.55 15.52
N ALA A 73 2.59 -4.00 14.33
CA ALA A 73 3.52 -4.20 13.21
C ALA A 73 4.19 -2.88 12.79
N ILE A 74 3.40 -1.83 12.52
CA ILE A 74 3.92 -0.56 11.99
C ILE A 74 4.73 0.19 13.05
N TRP A 75 4.20 0.35 14.26
CA TRP A 75 4.75 1.27 15.26
C TRP A 75 5.71 0.62 16.26
N GLN A 76 5.70 -0.70 16.39
CA GLN A 76 6.59 -1.39 17.34
C GLN A 76 7.61 -2.26 16.61
N ARG A 77 7.16 -3.14 15.71
CA ARG A 77 8.05 -4.10 15.04
C ARG A 77 8.88 -3.48 13.91
N PHE A 78 8.26 -2.64 13.08
CA PHE A 78 8.87 -2.09 11.88
C PHE A 78 9.04 -0.57 11.92
N SER A 79 8.98 0.04 13.11
CA SER A 79 9.06 1.50 13.27
C SER A 79 10.34 2.10 12.69
N GLY A 80 11.49 1.45 12.87
CA GLY A 80 12.77 1.87 12.29
C GLY A 80 12.74 1.88 10.76
N PRO A 81 12.50 0.72 10.09
CA PRO A 81 12.38 0.66 8.63
C PRO A 81 11.33 1.60 8.04
N VAL A 82 10.15 1.71 8.67
CA VAL A 82 9.09 2.65 8.23
C VAL A 82 9.58 4.09 8.33
N ARG A 83 10.23 4.46 9.43
CA ARG A 83 10.80 5.81 9.59
C ARG A 83 11.86 6.10 8.53
N LEU A 84 12.79 5.17 8.29
CA LEU A 84 13.82 5.32 7.25
C LEU A 84 13.20 5.48 5.85
N LEU A 85 12.12 4.75 5.55
CA LEU A 85 11.38 4.91 4.30
C LEU A 85 10.73 6.30 4.21
N MET A 86 10.13 6.78 5.29
CA MET A 86 9.52 8.11 5.36
C MET A 86 10.56 9.25 5.33
N GLU A 87 11.81 9.00 5.69
CA GLU A 87 12.91 9.96 5.56
C GLU A 87 13.57 9.92 4.15
N ASN A 88 13.18 8.96 3.31
CA ASN A 88 13.76 8.80 1.98
C ASN A 88 13.10 9.72 0.94
N ARG A 89 13.79 10.81 0.56
CA ARG A 89 13.33 11.76 -0.49
C ARG A 89 12.83 11.09 -1.79
N TYR A 90 13.36 9.92 -2.16
CA TYR A 90 12.99 9.24 -3.40
C TYR A 90 11.55 8.67 -3.38
N VAL A 91 10.89 8.61 -2.22
CA VAL A 91 9.47 8.22 -2.13
C VAL A 91 8.51 9.40 -2.22
N PHE A 92 9.01 10.63 -2.25
CA PHE A 92 8.19 11.84 -2.28
C PHE A 92 8.00 12.36 -3.70
N ASN A 93 6.75 12.58 -4.11
CA ASN A 93 6.42 13.16 -5.41
C ASN A 93 7.03 14.57 -5.61
N PRO A 94 6.96 15.49 -4.62
CA PRO A 94 7.57 16.83 -4.75
C PRO A 94 9.05 16.81 -5.15
N PHE A 95 9.85 15.90 -4.59
CA PHE A 95 11.26 15.72 -4.93
C PHE A 95 11.46 15.46 -6.44
N TRP A 96 10.64 14.60 -7.03
CA TRP A 96 10.71 14.28 -8.45
C TRP A 96 10.21 15.41 -9.33
N GLN A 97 9.18 16.15 -8.90
CA GLN A 97 8.68 17.31 -9.64
C GLN A 97 9.71 18.44 -9.70
N HIS A 98 10.41 18.69 -8.59
CA HIS A 98 11.57 19.59 -8.56
C HIS A 98 12.65 19.14 -9.56
N HIS A 99 13.06 17.87 -9.50
CA HIS A 99 14.13 17.35 -10.38
C HIS A 99 13.74 17.37 -11.87
N ASN A 100 12.46 17.26 -12.18
CA ASN A 100 11.93 17.36 -13.53
C ASN A 100 11.72 18.82 -14.01
N GLY A 101 12.03 19.82 -13.18
CA GLY A 101 11.88 21.23 -13.53
C GLY A 101 10.44 21.73 -13.59
N ILE A 102 9.52 21.08 -12.87
CA ILE A 102 8.13 21.53 -12.78
C ILE A 102 8.07 22.76 -11.86
N THR A 103 7.55 23.87 -12.36
CA THR A 103 7.36 25.11 -11.60
C THR A 103 6.45 24.91 -10.39
N GLY A 104 6.79 25.51 -9.25
CA GLY A 104 6.02 25.42 -8.01
C GLY A 104 6.46 24.28 -7.07
N PHE A 105 7.65 23.73 -7.28
CA PHE A 105 8.27 22.69 -6.44
C PHE A 105 9.71 23.06 -6.06
N GLU A 106 10.06 24.34 -6.13
CA GLU A 106 11.39 24.86 -5.77
C GLU A 106 11.71 24.66 -4.28
N ASP A 107 10.69 24.60 -3.43
CA ASP A 107 10.69 24.45 -1.98
C ASP A 107 10.36 23.02 -1.52
N TRP A 108 10.60 21.99 -2.34
CA TRP A 108 10.20 20.61 -2.05
C TRP A 108 10.72 20.01 -0.72
N GLU A 109 11.76 20.61 -0.12
CA GLU A 109 12.34 20.21 1.18
C GLU A 109 11.63 20.82 2.40
N GLU A 110 10.77 21.84 2.22
CA GLU A 110 10.05 22.54 3.30
C GLU A 110 8.80 21.80 3.81
#